data_AF-A0AAW6GJ36-F1
#
_entry.id   AF-A0AAW6GJ36-F1
#
_cell.length_a   1.000
_cell.length_b   1.000
_cell.length_c   1.000
_cell.angle_alpha   90.00
_cell.angle_beta   90.00
_cell.angle_gamma   90.00
#
_symmetry.space_group_name_H-M   'P 1'
#
loop_
_entity.id
_entity.type
_entity.pdbx_description
1 polymer ?
#
loop_
_entity_poly.entity_id
_entity_poly.type
_entity_poly.pdbx_seq_one_letter_code
_entity_poly.pdbx_strand_id
1 'polypeptide(L)'
;MAEKQDIAMNQFPVVTSMKYVYGEKTDSGQAKMELPSLSALLSIKGIGTTSLNDLNEAYKVLNEGLSVVYIGKTENSPIEYGICIHVQRSSKGDVSGSQFIFQMVSGGGRTCIREGSGTMSFINYTNWRQI
;
A
#
# COMPACT_ATOMS: atom_id res chain seq x y z
N MET A 1 32.92 10.43 34.92
CA MET A 1 31.82 9.49 34.61
C MET A 1 30.64 10.34 34.16
N ALA A 2 30.34 10.36 32.87
CA ALA A 2 29.20 11.13 32.36
C ALA A 2 27.93 10.33 32.61
N GLU A 3 27.02 10.90 33.40
CA GLU A 3 25.70 10.33 33.66
C GLU A 3 24.94 10.21 32.35
N LYS A 4 24.56 8.99 32.00
CA LYS A 4 23.73 8.70 30.83
C LYS A 4 22.31 9.15 31.19
N GLN A 5 21.94 10.36 30.77
CA GLN A 5 20.56 10.84 30.88
C GLN A 5 19.68 9.99 29.95
N ASP A 6 19.06 8.96 30.51
CA ASP A 6 17.94 8.28 29.85
C ASP A 6 16.76 9.26 29.81
N ILE A 7 16.48 9.82 28.64
CA ILE A 7 15.36 10.73 28.44
C ILE A 7 14.07 9.91 28.59
N ALA A 8 13.30 10.17 29.64
CA ALA A 8 12.02 9.53 29.87
C ALA A 8 11.07 9.80 28.69
N MET A 9 10.63 8.73 28.03
CA MET A 9 9.85 8.72 26.79
C MET A 9 8.53 9.53 26.86
N ASN A 10 8.09 9.88 28.07
CA ASN A 10 6.84 10.56 28.38
C ASN A 10 6.91 12.09 28.26
N GLN A 11 8.08 12.67 27.91
CA GLN A 11 8.26 14.12 27.73
C GLN A 11 8.21 14.58 26.28
N PHE A 12 8.13 13.68 25.31
CA PHE A 12 7.99 14.07 23.91
C PHE A 12 6.55 14.48 23.63
N PRO A 13 6.30 15.67 23.07
CA PRO A 13 4.96 16.04 22.64
C PRO A 13 4.43 14.99 21.65
N VAL A 14 3.19 14.55 21.86
CA VAL A 14 2.52 13.65 20.92
C VAL A 14 2.31 14.42 19.61
N VAL A 15 3.07 14.08 18.59
CA VAL A 15 2.96 14.70 17.26
C VAL A 15 1.72 14.13 16.58
N THR A 16 0.65 14.92 16.50
CA THR A 16 -0.61 14.52 15.84
C THR A 16 -0.58 14.68 14.32
N SER A 17 0.35 15.49 13.80
CA SER A 17 0.62 15.63 12.36
C SER A 17 2.03 16.19 12.12
N MET A 18 2.61 15.85 10.97
CA MET A 18 3.96 16.29 10.58
C MET A 18 3.95 16.77 9.12
N LYS A 19 4.39 18.01 8.88
CA LYS A 19 4.43 18.59 7.52
C LYS A 19 5.73 18.28 6.78
N TYR A 20 6.82 18.12 7.51
CA TYR A 20 8.17 17.92 6.98
C TYR A 20 8.91 16.85 7.76
N VAL A 21 9.78 16.10 7.07
CA VAL A 21 10.86 15.34 7.71
C VAL A 21 12.12 16.19 7.70
N TYR A 22 12.77 16.34 8.85
CA TYR A 22 14.01 17.09 9.00
C TYR A 22 15.18 16.13 9.17
N GLY A 23 16.28 16.40 8.47
CA GLY A 23 17.57 15.75 8.66
C GLY A 23 18.60 16.77 9.12
N GLU A 24 19.33 16.45 10.19
CA GLU A 24 20.47 17.25 10.66
C GLU A 24 21.64 17.10 9.68
N LYS A 25 22.27 18.22 9.33
CA LYS A 25 23.50 18.22 8.55
C LYS A 25 24.71 18.30 9.49
N THR A 26 25.83 17.73 9.07
CA THR A 26 27.09 17.79 9.82
C THR A 26 27.68 19.21 9.93
N ASP A 27 27.20 20.16 9.13
CA ASP A 27 27.69 21.55 9.05
C ASP A 27 26.80 22.56 9.79
N SER A 28 26.03 22.10 10.79
CA SER A 28 25.11 22.93 11.61
C SER A 28 23.85 23.43 10.88
N GLY A 29 23.54 22.87 9.70
CA GLY A 29 22.31 23.16 8.98
C GLY A 29 21.24 22.07 9.14
N GLN A 30 20.03 22.37 8.71
CA GLN A 30 18.97 21.37 8.53
C GLN A 30 18.62 21.23 7.05
N ALA A 31 18.39 19.99 6.62
CA ALA A 31 17.67 19.69 5.40
C ALA A 31 16.21 19.35 5.77
N LYS A 32 15.26 19.73 4.93
CA LYS A 32 13.86 19.37 5.10
C LYS A 32 13.31 18.75 3.82
N MET A 33 12.45 17.76 3.99
CA MET A 33 11.67 17.14 2.93
C MET A 33 10.19 17.31 3.26
N GLU A 34 9.38 17.75 2.30
CA GLU A 34 7.93 17.77 2.51
C GLU A 34 7.41 16.34 2.61
N LEU A 35 6.45 16.08 3.50
CA LEU A 35 5.86 14.75 3.64
C LEU A 35 5.32 14.18 2.31
N PRO A 36 4.69 14.99 1.42
CA PRO A 36 4.30 14.52 0.08
C PRO A 36 5.48 14.05 -0.77
N SER A 37 6.65 14.69 -0.67
CA SER A 37 7.86 14.28 -1.38
C SER A 37 8.39 12.93 -0.87
N LEU A 38 8.28 12.66 0.44
CA LEU A 38 8.60 11.35 1.00
C LEU A 38 7.65 10.26 0.47
N SER A 39 6.35 10.56 0.40
CA SER A 39 5.37 9.64 -0.19
C SER A 39 5.62 9.37 -1.68
N ALA A 40 6.19 10.34 -2.42
CA ALA A 40 6.52 10.18 -3.84
C ALA A 40 7.81 9.37 -4.07
N LEU A 41 8.76 9.41 -3.13
CA LEU A 41 9.99 8.61 -3.18
C LEU A 41 9.76 7.12 -2.93
N LEU A 42 8.69 6.78 -2.20
CA LEU A 42 8.26 5.40 -2.00
C LEU A 42 7.48 4.95 -3.23
N SER A 43 8.17 4.42 -4.25
CA SER A 43 7.56 3.88 -5.48
C SER A 43 6.51 2.80 -5.21
N ILE A 44 6.60 2.15 -4.05
CA ILE A 44 5.61 1.22 -3.53
C ILE A 44 4.90 1.92 -2.37
N LYS A 45 3.67 2.39 -2.62
CA LYS A 45 2.82 3.10 -1.65
C LYS A 45 2.33 2.20 -0.49
N GLY A 46 2.67 0.91 -0.54
CA GLY A 46 2.55 -0.05 0.55
C GLY A 46 3.21 -1.39 0.23
N ILE A 47 4.24 -1.77 1.01
CA ILE A 47 4.65 -3.17 1.18
C ILE A 47 4.00 -3.62 2.49
N GLY A 48 2.74 -4.05 2.39
CA GLY A 48 1.95 -4.42 3.55
C GLY A 48 1.81 -5.93 3.65
N THR A 49 2.11 -6.49 4.81
CA THR A 49 1.59 -7.80 5.26
C THR A 49 0.10 -7.70 5.62
N THR A 50 -0.65 -6.82 4.96
CA THR A 50 -2.07 -6.65 5.23
C THR A 50 -2.79 -7.90 4.73
N SER A 51 -3.45 -8.62 5.65
CA SER A 51 -4.24 -9.78 5.27
C SER A 51 -5.43 -9.33 4.43
N LEU A 52 -5.49 -9.78 3.18
CA LEU A 52 -6.69 -9.67 2.37
C LEU A 52 -7.55 -10.90 2.60
N ASN A 53 -8.79 -10.66 3.03
CA ASN A 53 -9.80 -11.72 3.14
C ASN A 53 -10.42 -12.03 1.77
N ASP A 54 -10.58 -11.02 0.90
CA ASP A 54 -11.14 -11.15 -0.44
C ASP A 54 -10.40 -10.25 -1.43
N LEU A 55 -9.95 -10.80 -2.57
CA LEU A 55 -9.29 -10.03 -3.63
C LEU A 55 -10.23 -9.10 -4.40
N ASN A 56 -11.54 -9.33 -4.39
CA ASN A 56 -12.52 -8.37 -4.94
C ASN A 56 -12.60 -7.11 -4.08
N GLU A 57 -12.21 -7.19 -2.81
CA GLU A 57 -12.31 -6.12 -1.82
C GLU A 57 -10.97 -5.41 -1.58
N ALA A 58 -9.92 -5.83 -2.28
CA ALA A 58 -8.57 -5.29 -2.14
C ALA A 58 -8.52 -3.76 -2.31
N TYR A 59 -9.33 -3.20 -3.22
CA TYR A 59 -9.40 -1.77 -3.47
C TYR A 59 -9.94 -0.94 -2.30
N LYS A 60 -10.66 -1.58 -1.37
CA LYS A 60 -11.14 -0.95 -0.12
C LYS A 60 -10.08 -0.98 0.98
N VAL A 61 -8.97 -1.67 0.78
CA VAL A 61 -7.91 -1.86 1.80
C VAL A 61 -6.63 -1.16 1.35
N LEU A 62 -6.24 -1.37 0.10
CA LEU A 62 -5.00 -0.92 -0.52
C LEU A 62 -5.10 0.53 -1.01
N ASN A 63 -3.93 1.15 -1.15
CA ASN A 63 -3.81 2.54 -1.60
C ASN A 63 -3.77 2.61 -3.13
N GLU A 64 -4.08 3.79 -3.65
CA GLU A 64 -3.85 4.14 -5.05
C GLU A 64 -2.41 3.83 -5.48
N GLY A 65 -2.23 3.29 -6.68
CA GLY A 65 -0.95 2.90 -7.24
C GLY A 65 -0.69 1.41 -7.10
N LEU A 66 0.58 1.03 -7.00
CA LEU A 66 1.03 -0.36 -6.94
C LEU A 66 1.15 -0.83 -5.48
N SER A 67 0.55 -1.99 -5.22
CA SER A 67 0.65 -2.75 -3.96
C SER A 67 1.07 -4.18 -4.27
N VAL A 68 1.98 -4.73 -3.46
CA VAL A 68 2.37 -6.15 -3.53
C VAL A 68 2.07 -6.78 -2.18
N VAL A 69 1.24 -7.81 -2.17
CA VAL A 69 0.73 -8.42 -0.93
C VAL A 69 0.81 -9.95 -1.01
N TYR A 70 1.00 -10.57 0.14
CA TYR A 70 0.83 -12.01 0.29
C TYR A 70 -0.66 -12.38 0.26
N ILE A 71 -0.98 -13.52 -0.34
CA ILE A 71 -2.32 -14.13 -0.28
C ILE A 71 -2.22 -15.53 0.33
N GLY A 72 -3.22 -15.89 1.15
CA GLY A 72 -3.28 -17.19 1.82
C GLY A 72 -4.71 -17.51 2.23
N LYS A 73 -5.35 -18.45 1.54
CA LYS A 73 -6.80 -18.74 1.63
C LYS A 73 -7.68 -17.49 1.45
N THR A 74 -7.23 -16.55 0.61
CA THR A 74 -7.97 -15.33 0.28
C THR A 74 -9.10 -15.64 -0.71
N GLU A 75 -10.31 -15.19 -0.41
CA GLU A 75 -11.48 -15.34 -1.28
C GLU A 75 -11.26 -14.64 -2.64
N ASN A 76 -11.93 -15.16 -3.67
CA ASN A 76 -11.81 -14.73 -5.07
C ASN A 76 -10.37 -14.71 -5.62
N SER A 77 -9.44 -15.38 -4.96
CA SER A 77 -8.12 -15.68 -5.48
C SER A 77 -8.15 -16.94 -6.37
N PRO A 78 -7.45 -16.94 -7.51
CA PRO A 78 -7.31 -18.13 -8.35
C PRO A 78 -6.26 -19.12 -7.78
N ILE A 79 -5.53 -18.71 -6.74
CA ILE A 79 -4.42 -19.46 -6.13
C ILE A 79 -4.57 -19.40 -4.60
N GLU A 80 -4.39 -20.53 -3.91
CA GLU A 80 -4.60 -20.61 -2.45
C GLU A 80 -3.52 -19.86 -1.67
N TYR A 81 -2.24 -19.99 -2.05
CA TYR A 81 -1.11 -19.29 -1.42
C TYR A 81 -0.15 -18.73 -2.46
N GLY A 82 0.31 -17.50 -2.25
CA GLY A 82 1.20 -16.83 -3.20
C GLY A 82 1.28 -15.33 -2.98
N ILE A 83 1.49 -14.61 -4.06
CA ILE A 83 1.62 -13.14 -4.08
C ILE A 83 0.55 -12.57 -5.02
N CYS A 84 -0.07 -11.46 -4.62
CA CYS A 84 -0.89 -10.62 -5.47
C CYS A 84 -0.18 -9.27 -5.69
N ILE A 85 0.01 -8.89 -6.95
CA ILE A 85 0.28 -7.52 -7.37
C ILE A 85 -1.08 -6.90 -7.68
N HIS A 86 -1.41 -5.82 -6.97
CA HIS A 86 -2.63 -5.05 -7.16
C HIS A 86 -2.25 -3.63 -7.55
N VAL A 87 -2.76 -3.18 -8.69
CA VAL A 87 -2.63 -1.80 -9.15
C VAL A 87 -4.02 -1.21 -9.20
N GLN A 88 -4.23 -0.05 -8.58
CA GLN A 88 -5.48 0.69 -8.71
C GLN A 88 -5.20 2.15 -9.08
N ARG A 89 -6.00 2.71 -9.98
CA ARG A 89 -5.84 4.09 -10.48
C ARG A 89 -6.32 5.14 -9.49
N SER A 90 -7.38 4.84 -8.75
CA SER A 90 -8.07 5.81 -7.90
C SER A 90 -7.93 5.47 -6.43
N SER A 91 -8.30 6.42 -5.58
CA SER A 91 -8.24 6.31 -4.12
C SER A 91 -8.92 5.05 -3.58
N LYS A 92 -8.52 4.67 -2.36
CA LYS A 92 -9.10 3.56 -1.60
C LYS A 92 -10.63 3.67 -1.54
N GLY A 93 -11.31 2.58 -1.88
CA GLY A 93 -12.77 2.48 -1.91
C GLY A 93 -13.45 3.19 -3.08
N ASP A 94 -12.71 3.81 -4.00
CA ASP A 94 -13.30 4.47 -5.17
C ASP A 94 -13.86 3.43 -6.14
N VAL A 95 -15.15 3.60 -6.46
CA VAL A 95 -15.90 2.79 -7.43
C VAL A 95 -16.37 3.61 -8.63
N SER A 96 -15.81 4.81 -8.83
CA SER A 96 -16.20 5.71 -9.93
C SER A 96 -15.93 5.05 -11.29
N GLY A 97 -16.61 5.52 -12.34
CA GLY A 97 -16.33 5.06 -13.72
C GLY A 97 -14.90 5.32 -14.19
N SER A 98 -14.13 6.12 -13.45
CA SER A 98 -12.72 6.37 -13.74
C SER A 98 -11.78 5.38 -13.03
N GLN A 99 -12.30 4.54 -12.13
CA GLN A 99 -11.50 3.51 -11.47
C GLN A 99 -11.11 2.42 -12.45
N PHE A 100 -9.81 2.09 -12.43
CA PHE A 100 -9.22 0.97 -13.14
C PHE A 100 -8.34 0.20 -12.18
N ILE A 101 -8.47 -1.12 -12.20
CA ILE A 101 -7.71 -2.05 -11.36
C ILE A 101 -7.10 -3.12 -12.25
N PHE A 102 -5.84 -3.43 -12.00
CA PHE A 102 -5.15 -4.61 -12.53
C PHE A 102 -4.69 -5.48 -11.37
N GLN A 103 -4.95 -6.78 -11.47
CA GLN A 103 -4.45 -7.76 -10.50
C GLN A 103 -3.69 -8.87 -11.22
N MET A 104 -2.52 -9.21 -10.68
CA MET A 104 -1.76 -10.40 -11.03
C MET A 104 -1.52 -11.22 -9.78
N VAL A 105 -1.84 -12.51 -9.82
CA VAL A 105 -1.66 -13.44 -8.71
C VAL A 105 -0.75 -14.58 -9.16
N SER A 106 0.30 -14.87 -8.41
CA SER A 106 1.26 -15.93 -8.73
C SER A 106 1.56 -16.81 -7.52
N GLY A 107 1.62 -18.12 -7.74
CA GLY A 107 1.92 -19.12 -6.71
C GLY A 107 1.73 -20.56 -7.21
N GLY A 108 2.48 -21.50 -6.66
CA GLY A 108 2.38 -22.93 -7.01
C GLY A 108 2.58 -23.22 -8.50
N GLY A 109 3.45 -22.47 -9.18
CA GLY A 109 3.77 -22.66 -10.61
C GLY A 109 2.74 -22.08 -11.60
N ARG A 110 1.79 -21.26 -11.13
CA ARG A 110 0.79 -20.61 -11.98
C ARG A 110 0.80 -19.11 -11.77
N THR A 111 0.50 -18.37 -12.82
CA THR A 111 0.29 -16.92 -12.76
C THR A 111 -1.00 -16.58 -13.47
N CYS A 112 -1.88 -15.85 -12.80
CA CYS A 112 -3.19 -15.43 -13.31
C CYS A 112 -3.30 -13.91 -13.25
N ILE A 113 -4.01 -13.32 -14.23
CA ILE A 113 -4.29 -11.89 -14.30
C ILE A 113 -5.79 -11.63 -14.44
N ARG A 114 -6.26 -10.48 -13.96
CA ARG A 114 -7.58 -9.93 -14.25
C ARG A 114 -7.57 -8.41 -14.17
N GLU A 115 -8.62 -7.80 -14.71
CA GLU A 115 -8.84 -6.37 -14.68
C GLU A 115 -10.16 -6.07 -13.97
N GLY A 116 -10.29 -4.87 -13.40
CA GLY A 116 -11.50 -4.38 -12.76
C GLY A 116 -11.79 -2.94 -13.17
N SER A 117 -13.06 -2.61 -13.36
CA SER A 117 -13.52 -1.24 -13.65
C SER A 117 -14.63 -0.82 -12.71
N GLY A 118 -14.65 0.45 -12.30
CA GLY A 118 -15.71 0.98 -11.45
C GLY A 118 -17.01 1.19 -12.22
N THR A 119 -18.14 0.90 -11.58
CA THR A 119 -19.49 1.02 -12.16
C THR A 119 -20.31 2.16 -11.55
N MET A 120 -19.69 3.02 -10.75
CA MET A 120 -20.32 3.98 -9.82
C MET A 120 -20.96 3.34 -8.58
N SER A 121 -21.07 2.02 -8.51
CA SER A 121 -21.65 1.30 -7.36
C SER A 121 -20.76 0.19 -6.81
N PHE A 122 -19.97 -0.45 -7.67
CA PHE A 122 -19.05 -1.53 -7.31
C PHE A 122 -17.90 -1.61 -8.33
N ILE A 123 -16.93 -2.49 -8.08
CA ILE A 123 -15.91 -2.85 -9.07
C ILE A 123 -16.37 -4.10 -9.82
N ASN A 124 -16.51 -3.99 -11.14
CA ASN A 124 -16.78 -5.12 -12.01
C ASN A 124 -15.45 -5.75 -12.44
N TYR A 125 -15.16 -6.96 -11.95
CA TYR A 125 -13.96 -7.70 -12.30
C TYR A 125 -14.19 -8.64 -13.48
N THR A 126 -13.22 -8.73 -14.39
CA THR A 126 -13.18 -9.81 -15.38
C THR A 126 -12.87 -11.14 -14.70
N ASN A 127 -13.18 -12.23 -15.39
CA ASN A 127 -12.67 -13.55 -15.01
C ASN A 127 -11.14 -13.54 -15.00
N TRP A 128 -10.57 -14.38 -14.13
CA TRP A 128 -9.13 -14.65 -14.12
C TRP A 128 -8.69 -15.35 -15.42
N ARG A 129 -7.56 -14.93 -15.96
CA ARG A 129 -6.89 -15.52 -17.11
C ARG A 129 -5.51 -16.00 -16.69
N GLN A 130 -5.17 -17.27 -16.95
CA GLN A 130 -3.82 -17.77 -16.73
C GLN A 130 -2.91 -17.34 -17.89
N ILE A 131 -1.66 -17.00 -17.58
CA ILE A 131 -0.61 -16.65 -18.56
C ILE A 131 0.57 -17.62 -18.49
#